data_AF-A0A519F9H0-F1
#
_entry.id   AF-A0A519F9H0-F1
#
_cell.length_a   1.000
_cell.length_b   1.000
_cell.length_c   1.000
_cell.angle_alpha   90.00
_cell.angle_beta   90.00
_cell.angle_gamma   90.00
#
_symmetry.space_group_name_H-M   'P 1'
#
loop_
_entity.id
_entity.type
_entity.pdbx_description
1 polymer ?
#
loop_
_entity_poly.entity_id
_entity_poly.type
_entity_poly.pdbx_seq_one_letter_code
_entity_poly.pdbx_strand_id
1 'polypeptide(L)' 'MSALRRILIIEDDAALRATMAEQILSGGEFSTDEAESAAEAEGLLASEHARYDAILLDVGLPDSDGRDFCA' A
#
# COMPACT_ATOMS: atom_id res chain seq x y z
N MET A 1 12.31 -4.85 20.96
CA MET A 1 11.81 -5.42 19.70
C MET A 1 11.21 -4.26 18.93
N SER A 2 11.80 -3.86 17.81
CA SER A 2 11.13 -2.89 16.93
C SER A 2 9.93 -3.60 16.32
N ALA A 3 8.74 -3.00 16.38
CA ALA A 3 7.60 -3.51 15.62
C ALA A 3 7.94 -3.47 14.12
N LEU A 4 7.44 -4.45 13.35
CA LEU A 4 7.57 -4.42 11.90
C LEU A 4 6.86 -3.17 11.38
N ARG A 5 7.54 -2.41 10.50
CA ARG A 5 6.98 -1.21 9.90
C ARG A 5 6.03 -1.61 8.78
N ARG A 6 4.78 -1.13 8.82
CA ARG A 6 3.74 -1.52 7.86
C ARG A 6 3.71 -0.55 6.69
N ILE A 7 3.77 -1.06 5.48
CA ILE A 7 3.68 -0.29 4.25
C ILE A 7 2.43 -0.72 3.49
N LEU A 8 1.63 0.23 3.03
CA LEU A 8 0.50 -0.03 2.13
C LEU A 8 0.95 0.23 0.69
N ILE A 9 0.70 -0.71 -0.22
CA ILE A 9 0.99 -0.57 -1.64
C ILE A 9 -0.34 -0.49 -2.39
N ILE A 10 -0.56 0.58 -3.13
CA ILE A 10 -1.76 0.86 -3.91
C ILE A 10 -1.33 0.94 -5.38
N GLU A 11 -1.56 -0.13 -6.12
CA GLU A 11 -1.04 -0.34 -7.47
C GLU A 11 -1.97 -1.28 -8.22
N ASP A 12 -2.44 -0.91 -9.41
CA ASP A 12 -3.42 -1.69 -10.17
C ASP A 12 -2.77 -2.85 -10.96
N ASP A 13 -1.50 -2.72 -11.36
CA ASP A 13 -0.75 -3.81 -12.00
C ASP A 13 -0.31 -4.85 -10.97
N ALA A 14 -0.95 -6.03 -11.01
CA ALA A 14 -0.68 -7.12 -10.07
C ALA A 14 0.77 -7.63 -10.12
N ALA A 15 1.44 -7.60 -11.28
CA ALA A 15 2.82 -8.07 -11.39
C ALA A 15 3.79 -7.06 -10.77
N LEU A 16 3.56 -5.76 -10.97
CA LEU A 16 4.32 -4.69 -10.36
C LEU A 16 4.11 -4.67 -8.84
N ARG A 17 2.85 -4.74 -8.38
CA ARG A 17 2.48 -4.77 -6.96
C ARG A 17 3.17 -5.92 -6.21
N ALA A 18 3.11 -7.14 -6.76
CA ALA A 18 3.79 -8.30 -6.18
C ALA A 18 5.32 -8.12 -6.14
N THR A 19 5.90 -7.60 -7.22
CA THR A 19 7.34 -7.33 -7.31
C THR A 19 7.79 -6.29 -6.28
N MET A 20 6.98 -5.26 -6.01
CA MET A 20 7.25 -4.27 -4.97
C MET A 20 7.13 -4.87 -3.56
N ALA A 21 6.08 -5.66 -3.31
CA ALA A 21 5.87 -6.33 -2.03
C ALA A 21 7.05 -7.25 -1.68
N GLU A 22 7.49 -8.09 -2.61
CA GLU A 22 8.64 -8.99 -2.42
C GLU A 22 9.93 -8.23 -2.09
N GLN A 23 10.19 -7.11 -2.77
CA GLN A 23 11.38 -6.29 -2.53
C GLN A 23 11.36 -5.65 -1.13
N ILE A 24 10.21 -5.16 -0.69
CA ILE A 24 10.05 -4.55 0.64
C ILE A 24 10.19 -5.60 1.75
N LEU A 25 9.61 -6.79 1.55
CA LEU A 25 9.68 -7.90 2.51
C LEU A 25 11.10 -8.46 2.65
N SER A 26 11.92 -8.39 1.60
CA SER A 26 13.30 -8.91 1.59
C SER A 26 14.20 -8.34 2.70
N GLY A 27 13.93 -7.10 3.15
CA GLY A 27 14.68 -6.46 4.23
C GLY A 27 14.36 -6.98 5.64
N GLY A 28 13.26 -7.72 5.83
CA GLY A 28 12.85 -8.29 7.12
C GLY A 28 12.43 -7.27 8.20
N GLU A 29 12.47 -5.98 7.90
CA GLU A 29 12.08 -4.87 8.80
C GLU A 29 10.67 -4.34 8.52
N PHE A 30 10.10 -4.69 7.37
CA PHE A 30 8.83 -4.19 6.87
C PHE A 30 7.84 -5.32 6.62
N SER A 31 6.56 -4.99 6.69
CA SER A 31 5.45 -5.82 6.21
C SER A 31 4.61 -5.01 5.24
N THR A 32 4.00 -5.66 4.26
CA THR A 32 3.21 -5.01 3.22
C THR A 32 1.77 -5.47 3.25
N ASP A 33 0.85 -4.52 3.14
CA ASP A 33 -0.53 -4.77 2.70
C ASP A 33 -0.68 -4.22 1.27
N GLU A 34 -1.51 -4.86 0.47
CA GLU A 34 -1.67 -4.58 -0.95
C GLU A 34 -3.12 -4.17 -1.26
N ALA A 35 -3.28 -3.19 -2.15
CA ALA A 35 -4.55 -2.74 -2.69
C ALA A 35 -4.42 -2.53 -4.21
N GLU A 36 -5.43 -2.93 -4.97
CA GLU A 36 -5.48 -2.75 -6.43
C GLU A 36 -6.23 -1.50 -6.88
N SER A 37 -6.84 -0.78 -5.93
CA SER A 37 -7.66 0.40 -6.19
C SER A 37 -7.65 1.37 -5.01
N ALA A 38 -8.03 2.63 -5.25
CA ALA A 38 -8.19 3.60 -4.18
C ALA A 38 -9.28 3.17 -3.18
N ALA A 39 -10.40 2.62 -3.67
CA ALA A 39 -11.47 2.14 -2.82
C ALA A 39 -11.04 1.01 -1.87
N GLU A 40 -10.22 0.06 -2.34
CA GLU A 40 -9.67 -0.99 -1.47
C GLU A 40 -8.70 -0.41 -0.44
N ALA A 41 -7.85 0.54 -0.86
CA ALA A 41 -6.94 1.23 0.03
C ALA A 41 -7.67 2.03 1.13
N GLU A 42 -8.76 2.72 0.80
CA GLU A 42 -9.63 3.39 1.79
C GLU A 42 -10.20 2.41 2.81
N GLY A 43 -10.64 1.22 2.36
CA GLY A 43 -11.12 0.16 3.24
C GLY A 43 -10.05 -0.32 4.21
N LEU A 44 -8.81 -0.48 3.73
CA LEU A 44 -7.67 -0.83 4.57
C LEU A 44 -7.33 0.29 5.56
N LEU A 45 -7.36 1.55 5.14
CA LEU A 45 -7.07 2.73 5.97
C LEU A 45 -8.16 3.03 7.01
N ALA A 46 -9.42 2.67 6.74
CA ALA A 46 -10.54 2.88 7.66
C ALA A 46 -10.58 1.89 8.83
N SER A 47 -9.79 0.81 8.77
CA SER A 47 -9.71 -0.17 9.86
C SER A 47 -9.11 0.46 11.13
N GLU A 48 -9.67 0.18 12.31
CA GLU A 48 -9.20 0.78 13.59
C GLU A 48 -7.72 0.50 13.90
N HIS A 49 -7.13 -0.52 13.28
CA HIS A 49 -5.72 -0.90 13.43
C HIS A 49 -4.87 -0.53 12.21
N ALA A 50 -5.39 0.27 11.29
CA ALA A 50 -4.71 0.73 10.10
C ALA A 50 -3.73 1.86 10.43
N ARG A 51 -2.57 1.48 10.95
CA ARG A 51 -1.39 2.35 10.97
C ARG A 51 -0.36 1.81 10.00
N TYR A 52 -0.09 2.62 9.00
CA TYR A 52 0.99 2.44 8.05
C TYR A 52 2.05 3.50 8.29
N ASP A 53 3.31 3.09 8.21
CA ASP A 53 4.48 3.96 8.29
C ASP A 53 4.74 4.67 6.95
N ALA A 54 4.28 4.06 5.85
CA ALA A 54 4.35 4.62 4.50
C ALA A 54 3.25 4.04 3.59
N ILE A 55 2.91 4.79 2.54
CA ILE A 55 2.03 4.36 1.46
C ILE A 55 2.81 4.52 0.14
N LEU A 56 2.92 3.46 -0.66
CA LEU A 56 3.30 3.54 -2.06
C LEU A 56 2.00 3.61 -2.86
N LEU A 57 1.83 4.69 -3.62
CA LEU A 57 0.60 4.98 -4.34
C LEU A 57 0.93 5.24 -5.80
N ASP A 58 0.35 4.45 -6.69
CA ASP A 58 0.33 4.78 -8.09
C ASP A 58 -0.62 5.96 -8.37
N VAL A 59 -0.22 6.79 -9.33
CA VAL A 59 -1.00 7.95 -9.77
C VAL A 59 -2.12 7.52 -10.71
N GLY A 60 -1.89 6.47 -11.50
CA GLY A 60 -2.75 6.02 -12.60
C GLY A 60 -3.80 4.98 -12.21
N LEU A 61 -4.40 5.08 -11.02
CA LEU A 61 -5.37 4.09 -10.56
C LEU A 61 -6.63 4.04 -11.45
N PRO A 62 -7.29 2.86 -11.54
CA PRO A 62 -8.46 2.67 -12.40
C PRO A 62 -9.70 3.44 -11.92
N ASP A 63 -9.76 3.81 -10.63
CA ASP A 63 -10.92 4.38 -9.96
C ASP A 63 -10.72 5.83 -9.48
N SER A 64 -9.48 6.34 -9.39
CA SER A 64 -9.18 7.74 -9.06
C SER A 64 -7.81 8.18 -9.57
N ASP A 65 -7.54 9.50 -9.60
CA ASP A 65 -6.15 9.98 -9.69
C ASP A 65 -5.53 9.83 -8.29
N GLY A 66 -4.40 9.12 -8.17
CA GLY A 66 -3.72 8.93 -6.88
C GLY A 66 -3.34 10.25 -6.19
N ARG A 67 -3.28 11.38 -6.91
CA ARG A 67 -3.11 12.70 -6.30
C ARG A 67 -4.34 13.14 -5.51
N ASP A 68 -5.53 12.82 -6.00
CA ASP A 68 -6.80 13.14 -5.31
C ASP A 68 -6.93 12.31 -4.03
N PHE A 69 -6.42 11.07 -4.02
CA PHE A 69 -6.34 10.23 -2.82
C PHE A 69 -5.47 10.83 -1.70
N CYS A 70 -4.51 11.71 -2.04
CA CYS A 70 -3.67 12.40 -1.05
C CYS A 70 -4.30 13.67 -0.46
N ALA A 71 -5.44 14.13 -0.99
CA ALA A 71 -6.05 15.42 -0.63
C ALA A 71 -6.97 15.32 0.60
#